data_AF-A0A9E0LP17-F1
#
_entry.id   AF-A0A9E0LP17-F1
#
_cell.length_a   1.000
_cell.length_b   1.000
_cell.length_c   1.000
_cell.angle_alpha   90.00
_cell.angle_beta   90.00
_cell.angle_gamma   90.00
#
_symmetry.space_group_name_H-M   'P 1'
#
loop_
_entity.id
_entity.type
_entity.pdbx_description
1 polymer ?
#
loop_
_entity_poly.entity_id
_entity_poly.type
_entity_poly.pdbx_seq_one_letter_code
_entity_poly.pdbx_strand_id
1 'polypeptide(L)'
;MTDFVDSQAAYVGTEFVQYLKTLPWCRQESGHLVAVHKLTSEIIEVVRESEVKLYPGGLVVKLPRSVLMGLQKQSDDGQPLPAVLVWKTEGVEIWFRRQKSSDFPYDTWTDPSALTIEREKAMVLAEKLGSEGAAAFAEMAEKSKECPAMIPAY
;
A
#
# COMPACT_ATOMS: atom_id res chain seq x y z
N MET A 1 7.24 4.29 38.87
CA MET A 1 6.39 4.90 37.84
C MET A 1 7.28 5.25 36.67
N THR A 2 7.48 4.29 35.78
CA THR A 2 8.10 4.45 34.46
C THR A 2 7.55 3.29 33.65
N ASP A 3 6.41 3.55 33.01
CA ASP A 3 5.80 2.65 32.05
C ASP A 3 6.75 2.52 30.85
N PHE A 4 7.36 1.35 30.71
CA PHE A 4 7.96 0.90 29.47
C PHE A 4 6.79 0.58 28.51
N VAL A 5 6.37 1.59 27.75
CA VAL A 5 5.60 1.36 26.52
C VAL A 5 6.61 0.97 25.46
N ASP A 6 7.10 -0.28 25.53
CA ASP A 6 7.87 -0.87 24.45
C ASP A 6 6.95 -1.01 23.25
N SER A 7 7.10 -0.06 22.33
CA SER A 7 6.54 -0.10 20.99
C SER A 7 7.11 -1.31 20.27
N GLN A 8 6.43 -2.45 20.38
CA GLN A 8 6.57 -3.54 19.41
C GLN A 8 6.03 -3.06 18.06
N ALA A 9 6.78 -2.20 17.37
CA ALA A 9 6.70 -2.13 15.92
C ALA A 9 7.27 -3.45 15.42
N ALA A 10 6.39 -4.45 15.25
CA ALA A 10 6.77 -5.74 14.68
C ALA A 10 7.52 -5.48 13.37
N TYR A 11 8.74 -6.01 13.28
CA TYR A 11 9.57 -5.93 12.09
C TYR A 11 8.84 -6.62 10.94
N VAL A 12 8.37 -5.83 9.98
CA VAL A 12 7.73 -6.32 8.74
C VAL A 12 8.81 -6.61 7.67
N GLY A 13 10.05 -6.19 7.93
CA GLY A 13 11.04 -5.78 6.93
C GLY A 13 11.40 -6.83 5.88
N THR A 14 11.95 -7.97 6.24
CA THR A 14 12.62 -8.82 5.23
C THR A 14 11.64 -9.50 4.28
N GLU A 15 10.59 -10.17 4.78
CA GLU A 15 9.65 -10.90 3.93
C GLU A 15 8.85 -9.95 3.03
N PHE A 16 8.37 -8.84 3.60
CA PHE A 16 7.64 -7.86 2.82
C PHE A 16 8.54 -7.16 1.79
N VAL A 17 9.80 -6.86 2.11
CA VAL A 17 10.74 -6.29 1.12
C VAL A 17 10.99 -7.28 -0.03
N GLN A 18 11.15 -8.58 0.24
CA GLN A 18 11.26 -9.56 -0.84
C GLN A 18 9.99 -9.61 -1.68
N TYR A 19 8.81 -9.55 -1.05
CA TYR A 19 7.54 -9.46 -1.76
C TYR A 19 7.47 -8.21 -2.65
N LEU A 20 7.82 -7.03 -2.13
CA LEU A 20 7.82 -5.78 -2.88
C LEU A 20 8.68 -5.88 -4.15
N LYS A 21 9.83 -6.57 -4.11
CA LYS A 21 10.70 -6.78 -5.28
C LYS A 21 10.05 -7.61 -6.39
N THR A 22 8.99 -8.37 -6.11
CA THR A 22 8.26 -9.16 -7.11
C THR A 22 7.22 -8.36 -7.88
N LEU A 23 6.88 -7.16 -7.40
CA LEU A 23 5.80 -6.36 -7.96
C LEU A 23 6.20 -5.68 -9.28
N PRO A 24 5.24 -5.48 -10.20
CA PRO A 24 5.47 -4.86 -11.50
C PRO A 24 5.56 -3.33 -11.39
N TRP A 25 6.62 -2.83 -10.78
CA TRP A 25 6.82 -1.39 -10.60
C TRP A 25 7.02 -0.65 -11.92
N CYS A 26 6.44 0.54 -11.96
CA CYS A 26 6.83 1.59 -12.88
C CYS A 26 7.34 2.80 -12.10
N ARG A 27 8.17 3.63 -12.72
CA ARG A 27 8.80 4.81 -12.12
C ARG A 27 8.18 6.09 -12.65
N GLN A 28 7.82 7.00 -11.74
CA GLN A 28 7.36 8.35 -12.08
C GLN A 28 8.54 9.33 -12.18
N GLU A 29 8.34 10.46 -12.85
CA GLU A 29 9.37 11.52 -12.96
C GLU A 29 9.84 12.04 -11.60
N SER A 30 8.97 12.02 -10.59
CA SER A 30 9.30 12.37 -9.19
C SER A 30 10.25 11.37 -8.50
N GLY A 31 10.54 10.24 -9.13
CA GLY A 31 11.34 9.15 -8.55
C GLY A 31 10.53 8.13 -7.74
N HIS A 32 9.22 8.34 -7.58
CA HIS A 32 8.35 7.36 -6.91
C HIS A 32 8.15 6.12 -7.79
N LEU A 33 8.02 4.95 -7.13
CA LEU A 33 7.61 3.72 -7.82
C LEU A 33 6.14 3.46 -7.55
N VAL A 34 5.40 3.10 -8.60
CA VAL A 34 3.98 2.79 -8.51
C VAL A 34 3.74 1.40 -9.08
N ALA A 35 2.96 0.60 -8.35
CA ALA A 35 2.49 -0.70 -8.81
C ALA A 35 0.98 -0.81 -8.56
N VAL A 36 0.22 -1.23 -9.57
CA VAL A 36 -1.15 -1.68 -9.38
C VAL A 36 -1.12 -3.18 -9.20
N HIS A 37 -1.66 -3.66 -8.09
CA HIS A 37 -1.67 -5.07 -7.74
C HIS A 37 -2.98 -5.45 -7.05
N LYS A 38 -3.09 -6.72 -6.69
CA LYS A 38 -4.16 -7.26 -5.84
C LYS A 38 -3.74 -7.16 -4.38
N LEU A 39 -4.71 -6.93 -3.49
CA LEU A 39 -4.55 -6.94 -2.04
C LEU A 39 -4.37 -8.40 -1.57
N THR A 40 -3.17 -8.93 -1.70
CA THR A 40 -2.83 -10.32 -1.29
C THR A 40 -2.70 -10.44 0.22
N SER A 41 -2.60 -11.68 0.72
CA SER A 41 -2.38 -11.97 2.14
C SER A 41 -1.19 -11.20 2.72
N GLU A 42 -0.06 -11.16 2.00
CA GLU A 42 1.15 -10.44 2.42
C GLU A 42 0.85 -8.94 2.64
N ILE A 43 0.10 -8.33 1.71
CA ILE A 43 -0.29 -6.92 1.83
C ILE A 43 -1.28 -6.73 2.98
N ILE A 44 -2.25 -7.63 3.16
CA ILE A 44 -3.27 -7.53 4.22
C ILE A 44 -2.62 -7.62 5.61
N GLU A 45 -1.63 -8.49 5.79
CA GLU A 45 -0.87 -8.58 7.03
C GLU A 45 -0.12 -7.29 7.34
N VAL A 46 0.51 -6.67 6.34
CA VAL A 46 1.17 -5.39 6.52
C VAL A 46 0.18 -4.27 6.83
N VAL A 47 -0.98 -4.25 6.17
CA VAL A 47 -2.06 -3.29 6.44
C VAL A 47 -2.58 -3.44 7.87
N ARG A 48 -2.69 -4.67 8.40
CA ARG A 48 -3.09 -4.93 9.79
C ARG A 48 -2.17 -4.27 10.82
N GLU A 49 -0.86 -4.26 10.55
CA GLU A 49 0.17 -3.68 11.43
C GLU A 49 0.45 -2.18 11.18
N SER A 50 -0.30 -1.57 10.24
CA SER A 50 -0.10 -0.18 9.81
C SER A 50 -1.25 0.73 10.24
N GLU A 51 -0.94 2.00 10.43
CA GLU A 51 -1.98 3.02 10.55
C GLU A 51 -2.64 3.23 9.18
N VAL A 52 -3.97 3.28 9.18
CA VAL A 52 -4.75 3.49 7.95
C VAL A 52 -5.44 4.86 8.03
N LYS A 53 -5.31 5.65 6.97
CA LYS A 53 -6.03 6.91 6.80
C LYS A 53 -7.18 6.73 5.82
N LEU A 54 -8.38 7.18 6.19
CA LEU A 54 -9.54 7.23 5.31
C LEU A 54 -9.56 8.55 4.53
N TYR A 55 -9.76 8.47 3.21
CA TYR A 55 -9.89 9.64 2.33
C TYR A 55 -11.19 9.57 1.53
N PRO A 56 -11.86 10.70 1.26
CA PRO A 56 -11.50 12.05 1.70
C PRO A 56 -11.81 12.26 3.21
N GLY A 57 -11.01 13.08 3.90
CA GLY A 57 -11.21 13.42 5.32
C GLY A 57 -9.97 13.25 6.21
N GLY A 58 -9.08 12.32 5.86
CA GLY A 58 -7.78 12.15 6.54
C GLY A 58 -7.87 11.53 7.93
N LEU A 59 -9.00 10.91 8.29
CA LEU A 59 -9.20 10.28 9.60
C LEU A 59 -8.27 9.07 9.72
N VAL A 60 -7.41 9.07 10.75
CA VAL A 60 -6.59 7.90 11.10
C VAL A 60 -7.47 6.90 11.84
N VAL A 61 -7.51 5.66 11.34
CA VAL A 61 -8.27 4.55 11.91
C VAL A 61 -7.40 3.31 12.01
N LYS A 62 -7.70 2.46 12.99
CA LYS A 62 -7.25 1.06 12.98
C LYS A 62 -8.36 0.22 12.36
N LEU A 63 -8.03 -0.57 11.33
CA LEU A 63 -9.05 -1.41 10.69
C LEU A 63 -9.59 -2.44 11.69
N PRO A 64 -10.93 -2.55 11.84
CA PRO A 64 -11.54 -3.58 12.68
C PRO A 64 -11.15 -4.98 12.23
N ARG A 65 -11.03 -5.91 13.18
CA ARG A 65 -10.71 -7.33 12.89
C ARG A 65 -11.65 -7.95 11.86
N SER A 66 -12.95 -7.64 11.93
CA SER A 66 -13.95 -8.13 10.97
C SER A 66 -13.67 -7.70 9.53
N VAL A 67 -13.17 -6.47 9.35
CA VAL A 67 -12.76 -5.95 8.03
C VAL A 67 -11.56 -6.72 7.52
N LEU A 68 -10.52 -6.87 8.34
CA LEU A 68 -9.30 -7.60 7.96
C LEU A 68 -9.61 -9.06 7.59
N MET A 69 -10.47 -9.72 8.37
CA MET A 69 -10.93 -11.08 8.05
C MET A 69 -11.72 -11.14 6.74
N GLY A 70 -12.53 -10.13 6.44
CA GLY A 70 -13.24 -10.03 5.17
C GLY A 70 -12.30 -9.88 3.97
N LEU A 71 -11.27 -9.03 4.11
CA LEU A 71 -10.23 -8.86 3.09
C LEU A 71 -9.46 -10.16 2.87
N GLN A 72 -9.06 -10.83 3.96
CA GLN A 72 -8.35 -12.11 3.89
C GLN A 72 -9.19 -13.16 3.17
N LYS A 73 -10.47 -13.29 3.56
CA LYS A 73 -11.39 -14.22 2.91
C LYS A 73 -11.54 -13.94 1.42
N GLN A 74 -11.68 -12.68 1.02
CA GLN A 74 -11.77 -12.32 -0.39
C GLN A 74 -10.50 -12.71 -1.18
N SER A 75 -9.33 -12.51 -0.59
CA SER A 75 -8.06 -12.96 -1.17
C SER A 75 -8.03 -14.50 -1.32
N ASP A 76 -8.39 -15.23 -0.27
CA ASP A 76 -8.41 -16.70 -0.23
C ASP A 76 -9.43 -17.29 -1.22
N ASP A 77 -10.59 -16.64 -1.38
CA ASP A 77 -11.65 -17.01 -2.32
C ASP A 77 -11.31 -16.64 -3.78
N GLY A 78 -10.11 -16.11 -4.04
CA GLY A 78 -9.64 -15.73 -5.38
C GLY A 78 -10.23 -14.45 -5.93
N GLN A 79 -10.86 -13.63 -5.08
CA GLN A 79 -11.47 -12.33 -5.39
C GLN A 79 -10.82 -11.16 -4.63
N PRO A 80 -9.48 -11.04 -4.63
CA PRO A 80 -8.82 -9.96 -3.90
C PRO A 80 -9.18 -8.59 -4.48
N LEU A 81 -9.32 -7.60 -3.61
CA LEU A 81 -9.53 -6.21 -4.03
C LEU A 81 -8.30 -5.67 -4.76
N PRO A 82 -8.46 -4.78 -5.76
CA PRO A 82 -7.34 -4.08 -6.34
C PRO A 82 -6.75 -3.08 -5.34
N ALA A 83 -5.44 -2.87 -5.44
CA ALA A 83 -4.68 -1.95 -4.63
C ALA A 83 -3.63 -1.21 -5.48
N VAL A 84 -3.31 0.02 -5.08
CA VAL A 84 -2.18 0.79 -5.60
C VAL A 84 -1.13 0.85 -4.50
N LEU A 85 0.07 0.39 -4.83
CA LEU A 85 1.24 0.57 -3.98
C LEU A 85 2.08 1.71 -4.54
N VAL A 86 2.48 2.63 -3.68
CA VAL A 86 3.36 3.74 -4.02
C VAL A 86 4.57 3.67 -3.10
N TRP A 87 5.73 3.32 -3.64
CA TRP A 87 6.98 3.28 -2.92
C TRP A 87 7.71 4.62 -3.08
N LYS A 88 7.94 5.27 -1.93
CA LYS A 88 8.63 6.55 -1.79
C LYS A 88 9.81 6.41 -0.83
N THR A 89 10.58 7.47 -0.69
CA THR A 89 11.69 7.55 0.27
C THR A 89 11.21 7.39 1.72
N GLU A 90 10.00 7.86 2.05
CA GLU A 90 9.42 7.77 3.39
C GLU A 90 8.85 6.39 3.71
N GLY A 91 8.69 5.53 2.70
CA GLY A 91 8.10 4.19 2.85
C GLY A 91 7.15 3.81 1.72
N VAL A 92 6.27 2.85 2.01
CA VAL A 92 5.29 2.32 1.04
C VAL A 92 3.87 2.71 1.47
N GLU A 93 3.18 3.42 0.59
CA GLU A 93 1.75 3.66 0.73
C GLU A 93 0.96 2.55 0.04
N ILE A 94 -0.05 2.01 0.69
CA ILE A 94 -0.95 0.98 0.14
C ILE A 94 -2.36 1.54 0.12
N TRP A 95 -2.90 1.71 -1.08
CA TRP A 95 -4.20 2.33 -1.30
C TRP A 95 -5.18 1.29 -1.83
N PHE A 96 -6.37 1.23 -1.27
CA PHE A 96 -7.44 0.36 -1.75
C PHE A 96 -8.80 0.98 -1.44
N ARG A 97 -9.85 0.37 -1.99
CA ARG A 97 -11.24 0.73 -1.69
C ARG A 97 -12.03 -0.52 -1.34
N ARG A 98 -12.87 -0.42 -0.31
CA ARG A 98 -13.90 -1.45 -0.04
C ARG A 98 -15.20 -1.23 -0.81
N GLN A 99 -15.53 0.02 -1.16
CA GLN A 99 -16.73 0.37 -1.92
C GLN A 99 -16.38 0.64 -3.38
N LYS A 100 -17.23 0.15 -4.30
CA LYS A 100 -17.04 0.30 -5.77
C LYS A 100 -15.62 -0.09 -6.21
N SER A 101 -15.12 -1.19 -5.67
CA SER A 101 -13.73 -1.61 -5.81
C SER A 101 -13.39 -2.20 -7.18
N SER A 102 -14.37 -2.63 -7.97
CA SER A 102 -14.18 -3.28 -9.26
C SER A 102 -13.36 -2.45 -10.25
N ASP A 103 -13.55 -1.14 -10.22
CA ASP A 103 -12.99 -0.21 -11.22
C ASP A 103 -11.79 0.58 -10.66
N PHE A 104 -11.48 0.42 -9.37
CA PHE A 104 -10.34 1.05 -8.73
C PHE A 104 -9.01 0.43 -9.23
N PRO A 105 -7.95 1.21 -9.48
CA PRO A 105 -7.86 2.67 -9.39
C PRO A 105 -8.21 3.41 -10.69
N TYR A 106 -8.49 2.69 -11.78
CA TYR A 106 -8.65 3.26 -13.12
C TYR A 106 -9.81 4.26 -13.21
N ASP A 107 -10.89 4.00 -12.47
CA ASP A 107 -12.00 4.95 -12.30
C ASP A 107 -11.53 6.32 -11.80
N THR A 108 -10.57 6.34 -10.89
CA THR A 108 -10.02 7.52 -10.24
C THR A 108 -9.07 8.29 -11.16
N TRP A 109 -8.46 7.60 -12.10
CA TRP A 109 -7.55 8.18 -13.08
C TRP A 109 -8.28 8.79 -14.27
N THR A 110 -9.50 8.31 -14.54
CA THR A 110 -10.30 8.70 -15.70
C THR A 110 -11.46 9.63 -15.35
N ASP A 111 -12.03 9.48 -14.15
CA ASP A 111 -13.11 10.32 -13.64
C ASP A 111 -12.73 10.93 -12.27
N PRO A 112 -12.47 12.25 -12.21
CA PRO A 112 -12.18 12.94 -10.95
C PRO A 112 -13.30 12.82 -9.90
N SER A 113 -14.54 12.55 -10.31
CA SER A 113 -15.65 12.34 -9.37
C SER A 113 -15.44 11.10 -8.50
N ALA A 114 -14.73 10.09 -8.99
CA ALA A 114 -14.40 8.89 -8.23
C ALA A 114 -13.48 9.20 -7.03
N LEU A 115 -12.79 10.35 -6.98
CA LEU A 115 -12.01 10.79 -5.82
C LEU A 115 -12.86 11.03 -4.56
N THR A 116 -14.18 11.22 -4.70
CA THR A 116 -15.08 11.38 -3.56
C THR A 116 -15.45 10.05 -2.91
N ILE A 117 -15.17 8.91 -3.57
CA ILE A 117 -15.40 7.58 -3.01
C ILE A 117 -14.35 7.30 -1.95
N GLU A 118 -14.79 6.78 -0.80
CA GLU A 118 -13.92 6.46 0.33
C GLU A 118 -12.81 5.48 -0.09
N ARG A 119 -11.56 5.81 0.25
CA ARG A 119 -10.39 4.96 0.07
C ARG A 119 -9.56 4.88 1.34
N GLU A 120 -9.05 3.69 1.59
CA GLU A 120 -8.11 3.39 2.64
C GLU A 120 -6.68 3.60 2.14
N LYS A 121 -5.84 4.27 2.93
CA LYS A 121 -4.41 4.42 2.70
C LYS A 121 -3.63 3.97 3.92
N ALA A 122 -2.98 2.81 3.84
CA ALA A 122 -2.03 2.37 4.86
C ALA A 122 -0.64 2.92 4.54
N MET A 123 0.13 3.30 5.57
CA MET A 123 1.53 3.72 5.41
C MET A 123 2.46 2.76 6.14
N VAL A 124 3.38 2.17 5.39
CA VAL A 124 4.49 1.36 5.91
C VAL A 124 5.73 2.24 5.88
N LEU A 125 6.11 2.78 7.04
CA LEU A 125 7.22 3.70 7.13
C LEU A 125 8.55 3.01 6.77
N ALA A 126 9.48 3.77 6.18
CA ALA A 126 10.81 3.26 5.81
C ALA A 126 11.57 2.65 7.00
N GLU A 127 11.38 3.17 8.23
CA GLU A 127 12.02 2.57 9.41
C GLU A 127 11.55 1.13 9.67
N LYS A 128 10.32 0.78 9.28
CA LYS A 128 9.79 -0.59 9.40
C LYS A 128 10.33 -1.54 8.33
N LEU A 129 10.81 -1.00 7.20
CA LEU A 129 11.41 -1.78 6.12
C LEU A 129 12.90 -2.07 6.39
N GLY A 130 13.53 -1.31 7.28
CA GLY A 130 14.95 -1.43 7.61
C GLY A 130 15.88 -1.01 6.47
N SER A 131 17.18 -1.26 6.65
CA SER A 131 18.21 -0.95 5.65
C SER A 131 18.00 -1.69 4.32
N GLU A 132 17.42 -2.90 4.38
CA GLU A 132 17.06 -3.69 3.20
C GLU A 132 16.03 -2.98 2.32
N GLY A 133 15.08 -2.25 2.92
CA GLY A 133 14.07 -1.49 2.19
C GLY A 133 14.67 -0.42 1.29
N ALA A 134 15.65 0.34 1.77
CA ALA A 134 16.32 1.37 0.98
C ALA A 134 17.11 0.78 -0.20
N ALA A 135 17.83 -0.32 0.04
CA ALA A 135 18.56 -1.03 -1.01
C ALA A 135 17.61 -1.61 -2.08
N ALA A 136 16.50 -2.21 -1.64
CA ALA A 136 15.49 -2.76 -2.53
C ALA A 136 14.77 -1.68 -3.34
N PHE A 137 14.48 -0.51 -2.74
CA PHE A 137 13.92 0.63 -3.47
C PHE A 137 14.83 1.07 -4.60
N ALA A 138 16.13 1.26 -4.34
CA ALA A 138 17.11 1.64 -5.36
C ALA A 138 17.20 0.59 -6.47
N GLU A 139 17.29 -0.69 -6.11
CA GLU A 139 17.32 -1.80 -7.06
C GLU A 139 16.09 -1.80 -7.97
N MET A 140 14.89 -1.64 -7.39
CA MET A 140 13.66 -1.63 -8.17
C MET A 140 13.53 -0.36 -9.02
N ALA A 141 14.00 0.79 -8.54
CA ALA A 141 13.99 2.04 -9.30
C ALA A 141 14.89 2.01 -10.53
N GLU A 142 15.98 1.24 -10.50
CA GLU A 142 16.85 0.99 -11.67
C GLU A 142 16.21 0.03 -12.67
N LYS A 143 15.48 -0.98 -12.19
CA LYS A 143 14.81 -2.00 -13.03
C LYS A 143 13.49 -1.52 -13.64
N SER A 144 12.85 -0.54 -13.01
CA SER A 144 11.51 -0.06 -13.39
C SER A 144 11.55 0.81 -14.64
N LYS A 145 10.61 0.58 -15.54
CA LYS A 145 10.35 1.48 -16.69
C LYS A 145 9.50 2.66 -16.24
N GLU A 146 9.45 3.69 -17.07
CA GLU A 146 8.57 4.85 -16.85
C GLU A 146 7.10 4.42 -16.76
N CYS A 147 6.34 5.06 -15.86
CA CYS A 147 4.91 4.82 -15.74
C CYS A 147 4.15 5.30 -17.00
N PRO A 148 3.12 4.55 -17.43
CA PRO A 148 2.22 5.02 -18.49
C PRO A 148 1.62 6.39 -18.15
N ALA A 149 1.49 7.27 -19.15
CA ALA A 149 0.99 8.64 -18.98
C ALA A 149 -0.42 8.76 -18.37
N MET A 150 -1.20 7.68 -18.39
CA MET A 150 -2.53 7.60 -17.76
C MET A 150 -2.49 7.44 -16.24
N ILE A 151 -1.36 7.04 -15.65
CA ILE A 151 -1.20 6.92 -14.20
C ILE A 151 -0.91 8.32 -13.64
N PRO A 152 -1.73 8.85 -12.72
CA PRO A 152 -1.49 10.17 -12.14
C PRO A 152 -0.23 10.16 -11.27
N ALA A 153 0.38 11.33 -11.08
CA ALA A 153 1.47 11.50 -10.14
C ALA A 153 0.99 11.30 -8.69
N TYR A 154 1.77 10.57 -7.88
CA TYR A 154 1.47 10.22 -6.49
C TYR A 154 2.46 10.81 -5.49
#